data_AF-A0A923A0A2-F1
#
_entry.id   AF-A0A923A0A2-F1
#
_cell.length_a   1.000
_cell.length_b   1.000
_cell.length_c   1.000
_cell.angle_alpha   90.00
_cell.angle_beta   90.00
_cell.angle_gamma   90.00
#
_symmetry.space_group_name_H-M   'P 1'
#
loop_
_entity.id
_entity.type
_entity.pdbx_description
1 polymer ?
#
loop_
_entity_poly.entity_id
_entity_poly.type
_entity_poly.pdbx_seq_one_letter_code
_entity_poly.pdbx_strand_id
1 'polypeptide(L)'
;MNTESSVRHTVSASDWDDFVAVCYFGRKGDWLDRCMWRAYLDMNRTMHGMGRFGEGHADWKSTMLRSLRDRLAMLSGEHPWTQASFDAWHHESVDALRGVSSERGFPLSVGQSQKWVNMSIKYAIALGERRLPGFHCVYDVAHVALDSIVLKRLEEQEMPALGCAWSRLDDYSQYMECQQWVRDNRGGIPLEVEYRLWQEAPPNAGENGKQEEVNDG
;
A
#
# COMPACT_ATOMS: atom_id res chain seq x y z
N MET A 1 -45.36 -12.29 31.78
CA MET A 1 -45.11 -12.10 30.34
C MET A 1 -44.12 -10.96 30.21
N ASN A 2 -42.83 -11.25 30.09
CA ASN A 2 -41.82 -10.22 29.81
C ASN A 2 -41.75 -10.05 28.30
N THR A 3 -42.25 -8.92 27.81
CA THR A 3 -42.01 -8.46 26.44
C THR A 3 -40.58 -7.93 26.37
N GLU A 4 -39.66 -8.77 25.92
CA GLU A 4 -38.35 -8.29 25.47
C GLU A 4 -38.57 -7.33 24.30
N SER A 5 -38.38 -6.04 24.58
CA SER A 5 -38.25 -5.01 23.56
C SER A 5 -36.98 -5.29 22.76
N SER A 6 -37.12 -6.04 21.67
CA SER A 6 -36.07 -6.17 20.65
C SER A 6 -35.74 -4.76 20.14
N VAL A 7 -34.56 -4.27 20.50
CA VAL A 7 -34.04 -2.99 19.99
C VAL A 7 -33.86 -3.16 18.48
N ARG A 8 -34.73 -2.52 17.70
CA ARG A 8 -34.55 -2.45 16.24
C ARG A 8 -33.45 -1.46 15.92
N HIS A 9 -32.27 -1.98 15.59
CA HIS A 9 -31.19 -1.16 15.06
C HIS A 9 -31.56 -0.64 13.67
N THR A 10 -31.54 0.68 13.49
CA THR A 10 -31.83 1.34 12.20
C THR A 10 -30.63 1.30 11.25
N VAL A 11 -29.42 1.11 11.79
CA VAL A 11 -28.16 1.09 11.07
C VAL A 11 -27.75 -0.36 10.83
N SER A 12 -27.49 -0.71 9.57
CA SER A 12 -27.07 -2.04 9.15
C SER A 12 -25.57 -2.25 9.34
N ALA A 13 -25.10 -3.50 9.22
CA ALA A 13 -23.68 -3.80 9.21
C ALA A 13 -22.94 -3.12 8.04
N SER A 14 -23.56 -2.96 6.87
CA SER A 14 -22.93 -2.28 5.74
C SER A 14 -22.78 -0.78 5.98
N ASP A 15 -23.70 -0.16 6.71
CA ASP A 15 -23.58 1.25 7.10
C ASP A 15 -22.40 1.47 8.06
N TRP A 16 -22.18 0.54 8.98
CA TRP A 16 -20.99 0.55 9.86
C TRP A 16 -19.70 0.30 9.09
N ASP A 17 -19.71 -0.65 8.15
CA ASP A 17 -18.60 -0.86 7.21
C ASP A 17 -18.28 0.43 6.43
N ASP A 18 -19.30 1.13 5.91
CA ASP A 18 -19.14 2.43 5.23
C ASP A 18 -18.59 3.52 6.13
N PHE A 19 -19.04 3.57 7.38
CA PHE A 19 -18.50 4.48 8.38
C PHE A 19 -17.00 4.23 8.63
N VAL A 20 -16.60 2.98 8.87
CA VAL A 20 -15.19 2.61 9.10
C VAL A 20 -14.33 2.94 7.88
N ALA A 21 -14.80 2.58 6.68
CA ALA A 21 -14.11 2.91 5.43
C ALA A 21 -13.90 4.43 5.28
N VAL A 22 -14.93 5.24 5.52
CA VAL A 22 -14.81 6.70 5.46
C VAL A 22 -13.88 7.26 6.54
N CYS A 23 -13.88 6.71 7.75
CA CYS A 23 -12.96 7.12 8.81
C CYS A 23 -11.49 6.84 8.44
N TYR A 24 -11.23 5.69 7.83
CA TYR A 24 -9.87 5.27 7.48
C TYR A 24 -9.34 5.96 6.22
N PHE A 25 -10.17 6.03 5.17
CA PHE A 25 -9.79 6.50 3.83
C PHE A 25 -10.13 7.98 3.58
N GLY A 26 -10.95 8.59 4.44
CA GLY A 26 -11.42 9.96 4.29
C GLY A 26 -12.63 10.12 3.37
N ARG A 27 -13.00 11.37 3.12
CA ARG A 27 -14.26 11.76 2.42
C ARG A 27 -14.07 12.38 1.03
N LYS A 28 -12.85 12.75 0.65
CA LYS A 28 -12.57 13.51 -0.58
C LYS A 28 -12.19 12.58 -1.72
N GLY A 29 -12.71 12.84 -2.92
CA GLY A 29 -12.46 12.01 -4.11
C GLY A 29 -13.29 10.73 -4.13
N ASP A 30 -13.16 9.97 -5.21
CA ASP A 30 -13.72 8.63 -5.33
C ASP A 30 -12.91 7.61 -4.50
N TRP A 31 -13.36 6.35 -4.46
CA TRP A 31 -12.70 5.33 -3.64
C TRP A 31 -11.25 5.03 -4.07
N LEU A 32 -10.95 5.08 -5.38
CA LEU A 32 -9.59 4.87 -5.87
C LEU A 32 -8.67 6.02 -5.45
N ASP A 33 -9.12 7.27 -5.58
CA ASP A 33 -8.40 8.45 -5.09
C ASP A 33 -8.06 8.32 -3.61
N ARG A 34 -9.02 7.83 -2.82
CA ARG A 34 -8.83 7.65 -1.38
C ARG A 34 -7.84 6.54 -1.05
N CYS A 35 -7.86 5.42 -1.77
CA CYS A 35 -6.87 4.35 -1.63
C CYS A 35 -5.46 4.86 -1.93
N MET A 36 -5.27 5.54 -3.07
CA MET A 36 -3.99 6.11 -3.46
C MET A 36 -3.50 7.15 -2.46
N TRP A 37 -4.41 7.99 -1.96
CA TRP A 37 -4.09 9.01 -0.97
C TRP A 37 -3.67 8.38 0.36
N ARG A 38 -4.40 7.36 0.84
CA ARG A 38 -4.04 6.63 2.05
C ARG A 38 -2.68 5.95 1.93
N ALA A 39 -2.44 5.27 0.82
CA ALA A 39 -1.15 4.64 0.52
C ALA A 39 0.00 5.65 0.45
N TYR A 40 -0.25 6.85 -0.10
CA TYR A 40 0.72 7.94 -0.07
C TYR A 40 1.07 8.35 1.36
N LEU A 41 0.09 8.48 2.27
CA LEU A 41 0.35 8.82 3.67
C LEU A 41 1.20 7.78 4.39
N ASP A 42 1.04 6.49 4.07
CA ASP A 42 1.83 5.43 4.69
C ASP A 42 3.29 5.41 4.18
N MET A 43 3.51 5.85 2.92
CA MET A 43 4.82 5.91 2.28
C MET A 43 5.56 7.23 2.56
N ASN A 44 4.85 8.37 2.60
CA ASN A 44 5.44 9.71 2.64
C ASN A 44 6.29 9.98 3.89
N ARG A 45 6.07 9.23 4.98
CA ARG A 45 6.90 9.25 6.19
C ARG A 45 8.36 8.92 5.93
N THR A 46 8.66 8.30 4.79
CA THR A 46 10.02 7.97 4.33
C THR A 46 10.61 9.01 3.37
N MET A 47 9.82 9.98 2.92
CA MET A 47 10.25 11.02 1.97
C MET A 47 10.83 12.22 2.74
N HIS A 48 12.11 12.13 3.09
CA HIS A 48 12.81 13.24 3.74
C HIS A 48 13.05 14.40 2.76
N GLY A 49 12.89 15.63 3.26
CA GLY A 49 13.18 16.84 2.47
C GLY A 49 11.98 17.41 1.69
N MET A 50 10.83 16.73 1.65
CA MET A 50 9.62 17.24 0.98
C MET A 50 9.12 18.57 1.53
N GLY A 51 9.32 18.85 2.81
CA GLY A 51 8.95 20.16 3.39
C GLY A 51 9.68 21.35 2.77
N ARG A 52 10.86 21.11 2.15
CA ARG A 52 11.65 22.14 1.47
C ARG A 52 11.12 22.45 0.06
N PHE A 53 10.23 21.61 -0.47
CA PHE A 53 9.62 21.79 -1.79
C PHE A 53 8.54 22.89 -1.82
N GLY A 54 8.12 23.39 -0.66
CA GLY A 54 7.19 24.52 -0.54
C GLY A 54 5.93 24.32 -1.39
N GLU A 55 5.59 25.33 -2.19
CA GLU A 55 4.43 25.29 -3.10
C GLU A 55 4.54 24.20 -4.18
N GLY A 56 5.76 23.80 -4.56
CA GLY A 56 6.03 22.71 -5.50
C GLY A 56 5.58 21.33 -4.99
N HIS A 57 5.38 21.18 -3.68
CA HIS A 57 4.85 19.95 -3.09
C HIS A 57 3.43 19.64 -3.60
N ALA A 58 2.57 20.65 -3.69
CA ALA A 58 1.20 20.45 -4.14
C ALA A 58 1.15 20.01 -5.62
N ASP A 59 1.96 20.65 -6.48
CA ASP A 59 2.09 20.29 -7.90
C ASP A 59 2.64 18.86 -8.07
N TRP A 60 3.77 18.56 -7.40
CA TRP A 60 4.39 17.23 -7.41
C TRP A 60 3.36 16.17 -7.03
N LYS A 61 2.68 16.38 -5.89
CA LYS A 61 1.70 15.41 -5.36
C LYS A 61 0.53 15.20 -6.31
N SER A 62 0.02 16.28 -6.91
CA SER A 62 -1.11 16.21 -7.85
C SER A 62 -0.72 15.46 -9.14
N THR A 63 0.50 15.68 -9.63
CA THR A 63 1.04 15.03 -10.83
C THR A 63 1.28 13.55 -10.56
N MET A 64 1.87 13.21 -9.42
CA MET A 64 2.13 11.83 -9.03
C MET A 64 0.84 11.03 -8.81
N LEU A 65 -0.15 11.61 -8.12
CA LEU A 65 -1.46 10.96 -7.95
C LEU A 65 -2.15 10.70 -9.29
N ARG A 66 -2.06 11.64 -10.23
CA ARG A 66 -2.61 11.46 -11.59
C ARG A 66 -1.90 10.31 -12.31
N SER A 67 -0.57 10.31 -12.28
CA SER A 67 0.24 9.24 -12.90
C SER A 67 -0.10 7.86 -12.33
N LEU A 68 -0.20 7.73 -11.00
CA LEU A 68 -0.61 6.47 -10.37
C LEU A 68 -2.04 6.07 -10.74
N ARG A 69 -2.97 7.04 -10.78
CA ARG A 69 -4.36 6.78 -11.15
C ARG A 69 -4.47 6.17 -12.55
N ASP A 70 -3.74 6.75 -13.52
CA ASP A 70 -3.73 6.28 -14.90
C ASP A 70 -3.20 4.83 -14.98
N ARG A 71 -2.19 4.48 -14.18
CA ARG A 71 -1.67 3.10 -14.10
C ARG A 71 -2.69 2.14 -13.47
N LEU A 72 -3.29 2.51 -12.34
CA LEU A 72 -4.25 1.65 -11.64
C LEU A 72 -5.56 1.44 -12.41
N ALA A 73 -5.98 2.42 -13.22
CA ALA A 73 -7.13 2.29 -14.10
C ALA A 73 -6.96 1.19 -15.16
N MET A 74 -5.73 0.79 -15.47
CA MET A 74 -5.46 -0.33 -16.39
C MET A 74 -5.73 -1.70 -15.76
N LEU A 75 -5.76 -1.79 -14.43
CA LEU A 75 -5.96 -3.06 -13.74
C LEU A 75 -7.41 -3.52 -13.75
N SER A 76 -8.36 -2.59 -13.63
CA SER A 76 -9.77 -2.91 -13.48
C SER A 76 -10.32 -3.57 -14.75
N GLY A 77 -10.81 -4.80 -14.63
CA GLY A 77 -11.37 -5.54 -15.76
C GLY A 77 -11.98 -6.89 -15.35
N GLU A 78 -12.61 -7.56 -16.31
CA GLU A 78 -13.31 -8.84 -16.09
C GLU A 78 -12.37 -10.06 -16.13
N HIS A 79 -11.17 -9.91 -16.68
CA HIS A 79 -10.24 -11.02 -16.89
C HIS A 79 -9.16 -11.07 -15.82
N PRO A 80 -8.89 -12.26 -15.24
CA PRO A 80 -7.84 -12.42 -14.25
C PRO A 80 -6.47 -12.18 -14.88
N TRP A 81 -5.60 -11.54 -14.11
CA TRP A 81 -4.22 -11.32 -14.52
C TRP A 81 -3.39 -12.59 -14.32
N THR A 82 -2.44 -12.83 -15.21
CA THR A 82 -1.37 -13.82 -14.96
C THR A 82 -0.26 -13.19 -14.13
N GLN A 83 0.52 -14.00 -13.42
CA GLN A 83 1.66 -13.49 -12.66
C GLN A 83 2.64 -12.75 -13.57
N ALA A 84 2.95 -13.31 -14.75
CA ALA A 84 3.87 -12.68 -15.71
C ALA A 84 3.37 -11.32 -16.22
N SER A 85 2.08 -11.21 -16.55
CA SER A 85 1.49 -9.93 -16.99
C SER A 85 1.45 -8.90 -15.87
N PHE A 86 1.18 -9.33 -14.62
CA PHE A 86 1.17 -8.44 -13.47
C PHE A 86 2.59 -7.97 -13.12
N ASP A 87 3.57 -8.87 -13.09
CA ASP A 87 4.99 -8.55 -12.81
C ASP A 87 5.51 -7.49 -13.81
N ALA A 88 5.16 -7.64 -15.10
CA ALA A 88 5.51 -6.69 -16.15
C ALA A 88 4.82 -5.32 -15.96
N TRP A 89 3.50 -5.32 -15.77
CA TRP A 89 2.74 -4.08 -15.52
C TRP A 89 3.23 -3.36 -14.25
N HIS A 90 3.55 -4.09 -13.19
CA HIS A 90 4.03 -3.51 -11.94
C HIS A 90 5.39 -2.85 -12.15
N HIS A 91 6.30 -3.50 -12.89
CA HIS A 91 7.60 -2.92 -13.23
C HIS A 91 7.45 -1.60 -14.01
N GLU A 92 6.65 -1.62 -15.08
CA GLU A 92 6.37 -0.43 -15.89
C GLU A 92 5.73 0.69 -15.07
N SER A 93 4.85 0.34 -14.12
CA SER A 93 4.18 1.30 -13.24
C SER A 93 5.15 1.93 -12.24
N VAL A 94 6.04 1.14 -11.64
CA VAL A 94 7.09 1.63 -10.74
C VAL A 94 8.04 2.56 -11.50
N ASP A 95 8.50 2.16 -12.69
CA ASP A 95 9.39 2.99 -13.51
C ASP A 95 8.73 4.28 -13.97
N ALA A 96 7.45 4.25 -14.34
CA ALA A 96 6.71 5.44 -14.71
C ALA A 96 6.64 6.46 -13.56
N LEU A 97 6.32 6.00 -12.34
CA LEU A 97 6.31 6.89 -11.17
C LEU A 97 7.70 7.46 -10.88
N ARG A 98 8.75 6.64 -10.99
CA ARG A 98 10.13 7.10 -10.80
C ARG A 98 10.52 8.15 -11.83
N GLY A 99 10.17 7.95 -13.11
CA GLY A 99 10.37 8.93 -14.18
C GLY A 99 9.70 10.26 -13.87
N VAL A 100 8.38 10.25 -13.61
CA VAL A 100 7.62 11.47 -13.29
C VAL A 100 8.16 12.18 -12.05
N SER A 101 8.47 11.43 -10.99
CA SER A 101 8.99 12.01 -9.75
C SER A 101 10.36 12.67 -9.94
N SER A 102 11.22 12.08 -10.78
CA SER A 102 12.55 12.60 -11.11
C SER A 102 12.46 13.88 -11.93
N GLU A 103 11.58 13.92 -12.94
CA GLU A 103 11.31 15.13 -13.73
C GLU A 103 10.79 16.29 -12.87
N ARG A 104 10.07 15.96 -11.79
CA ARG A 104 9.54 16.94 -10.82
C ARG A 104 10.52 17.28 -9.71
N GLY A 105 11.78 16.84 -9.80
CA GLY A 105 12.87 17.22 -8.91
C GLY A 105 12.86 16.53 -7.55
N PHE A 106 12.00 15.54 -7.34
CA PHE A 106 12.00 14.71 -6.12
C PHE A 106 11.88 13.24 -6.53
N PRO A 107 13.01 12.58 -6.84
CA PRO A 107 13.03 11.19 -7.26
C PRO A 107 12.54 10.25 -6.16
N LEU A 108 11.66 9.31 -6.53
CA LEU A 108 11.32 8.16 -5.70
C LEU A 108 12.27 6.99 -5.95
N SER A 109 12.58 6.24 -4.90
CA SER A 109 13.24 4.94 -5.03
C SER A 109 12.26 3.87 -5.53
N VAL A 110 12.78 2.73 -6.00
CA VAL A 110 11.95 1.52 -6.27
C VAL A 110 11.12 1.15 -5.05
N GLY A 111 11.73 1.16 -3.87
CA GLY A 111 11.07 0.82 -2.62
C GLY A 111 9.90 1.73 -2.26
N GLN A 112 10.01 3.03 -2.50
CA GLN A 112 8.91 3.98 -2.30
C GLN A 112 7.79 3.80 -3.33
N SER A 113 8.15 3.66 -4.60
CA SER A 113 7.19 3.48 -5.70
C SER A 113 6.41 2.17 -5.56
N GLN A 114 7.09 1.03 -5.31
CA GLN A 114 6.40 -0.25 -5.10
C GLN A 114 5.46 -0.18 -3.88
N LYS A 115 5.87 0.50 -2.81
CA LYS A 115 5.04 0.60 -1.60
C LYS A 115 3.75 1.32 -1.91
N TRP A 116 3.83 2.42 -2.66
CA TRP A 116 2.67 3.20 -3.04
C TRP A 116 1.73 2.43 -3.97
N VAL A 117 2.26 1.77 -5.00
CA VAL A 117 1.47 0.94 -5.93
C VAL A 117 0.77 -0.20 -5.18
N ASN A 118 1.53 -1.01 -4.45
CA ASN A 118 1.01 -2.23 -3.81
C ASN A 118 0.00 -1.92 -2.70
N MET A 119 0.23 -0.88 -1.89
CA MET A 119 -0.74 -0.48 -0.88
C MET A 119 -2.02 0.08 -1.51
N SER A 120 -1.94 0.79 -2.64
CA SER A 120 -3.13 1.29 -3.33
C SER A 120 -4.00 0.14 -3.84
N ILE A 121 -3.39 -0.89 -4.43
CA ILE A 121 -4.07 -2.11 -4.88
C ILE A 121 -4.67 -2.86 -3.70
N LYS A 122 -3.91 -3.07 -2.63
CA LYS A 122 -4.38 -3.78 -1.43
C LYS A 122 -5.59 -3.09 -0.81
N TYR A 123 -5.56 -1.76 -0.71
CA TYR A 123 -6.70 -0.99 -0.22
C TYR A 123 -7.91 -1.06 -1.15
N ALA A 124 -7.69 -1.02 -2.47
CA ALA A 124 -8.74 -1.19 -3.45
C ALA A 124 -9.47 -2.54 -3.29
N ILE A 125 -8.70 -3.63 -3.16
CA ILE A 125 -9.22 -4.98 -2.88
C ILE A 125 -9.94 -5.03 -1.53
N ALA A 126 -9.35 -4.46 -0.48
CA ALA A 126 -9.92 -4.50 0.88
C ALA A 126 -11.26 -3.74 0.99
N LEU A 127 -11.48 -2.69 0.20
CA LEU A 127 -12.76 -1.99 0.13
C LEU A 127 -13.88 -2.83 -0.51
N GLY A 128 -13.49 -3.85 -1.27
CA GLY A 128 -14.36 -4.84 -1.89
C GLY A 128 -15.10 -4.33 -3.13
N GLU A 129 -15.64 -5.30 -3.87
CA GLU A 129 -16.33 -5.09 -5.15
C GLU A 129 -17.53 -4.13 -5.07
N ARG A 130 -18.15 -4.00 -3.89
CA ARG A 130 -19.26 -3.05 -3.68
C ARG A 130 -18.84 -1.60 -3.86
N ARG A 131 -17.62 -1.24 -3.47
CA ARG A 131 -17.13 0.15 -3.47
C ARG A 131 -16.20 0.42 -4.64
N LEU A 132 -15.36 -0.55 -4.97
CA LEU A 132 -14.37 -0.40 -6.03
C LEU A 132 -14.28 -1.70 -6.85
N PRO A 133 -15.22 -1.89 -7.78
CA PRO A 133 -15.33 -3.12 -8.54
C PRO A 133 -14.15 -3.34 -9.49
N GLY A 134 -13.86 -4.61 -9.76
CA GLY A 134 -12.91 -5.04 -10.78
C GLY A 134 -11.45 -5.10 -10.31
N PHE A 135 -11.14 -4.81 -9.04
CA PHE A 135 -9.78 -4.96 -8.51
C PHE A 135 -9.48 -6.38 -8.01
N HIS A 136 -10.50 -7.22 -7.78
CA HIS A 136 -10.27 -8.63 -7.44
C HIS A 136 -9.59 -9.43 -8.57
N CYS A 137 -9.58 -8.95 -9.82
CA CYS A 137 -8.93 -9.64 -10.93
C CYS A 137 -7.40 -9.76 -10.78
N VAL A 138 -6.78 -8.99 -9.88
CA VAL A 138 -5.35 -9.09 -9.53
C VAL A 138 -5.10 -9.73 -8.17
N TYR A 139 -6.13 -10.20 -7.47
CA TYR A 139 -6.03 -10.69 -6.09
C TYR A 139 -4.94 -11.77 -5.92
N ASP A 140 -4.92 -12.73 -6.83
CA ASP A 140 -4.03 -13.90 -6.76
C ASP A 140 -2.57 -13.58 -7.11
N VAL A 141 -2.33 -12.47 -7.82
CA VAL A 141 -1.03 -12.14 -8.42
C VAL A 141 -0.40 -10.86 -7.88
N ALA A 142 -1.17 -10.05 -7.14
CA ALA A 142 -0.70 -8.80 -6.59
C ALA A 142 0.46 -9.02 -5.61
N HIS A 143 1.47 -8.16 -5.73
CA HIS A 143 2.70 -8.26 -4.95
C HIS A 143 2.49 -7.93 -3.47
N VAL A 144 3.38 -8.47 -2.64
CA VAL A 144 3.51 -8.03 -1.24
C VAL A 144 4.10 -6.62 -1.20
N ALA A 145 3.48 -5.73 -0.44
CA ALA A 145 3.96 -4.36 -0.23
C ALA A 145 5.12 -4.33 0.78
N LEU A 146 6.37 -4.32 0.29
CA LEU A 146 7.55 -4.33 1.18
C LEU A 146 7.61 -3.06 2.04
N ASP A 147 7.65 -3.24 3.36
CA ASP A 147 7.94 -2.21 4.35
C ASP A 147 8.69 -2.81 5.54
N SER A 148 8.99 -1.97 6.52
CA SER A 148 9.74 -2.39 7.71
C SER A 148 9.06 -3.49 8.52
N ILE A 149 7.72 -3.56 8.53
CA ILE A 149 6.97 -4.58 9.28
C ILE A 149 7.04 -5.91 8.53
N VAL A 150 6.71 -5.88 7.24
CA VAL A 150 6.74 -7.06 6.37
C VAL A 150 8.15 -7.63 6.30
N LEU A 151 9.16 -6.80 6.04
CA LEU A 151 10.54 -7.27 5.88
C LEU A 151 11.10 -7.85 7.17
N LYS A 152 10.87 -7.21 8.32
CA LYS A 152 11.30 -7.75 9.61
C LYS A 152 10.76 -9.16 9.82
N ARG A 153 9.51 -9.42 9.44
CA ARG A 153 8.88 -10.73 9.57
C ARG A 153 9.45 -11.77 8.63
N LEU A 154 9.74 -11.36 7.40
CA LEU A 154 10.37 -12.22 6.41
C LEU A 154 11.83 -12.55 6.82
N GLU A 155 12.56 -11.59 7.40
CA GLU A 155 13.90 -11.80 7.96
C GLU A 155 13.89 -12.76 9.15
N GLU A 156 12.89 -12.67 10.05
CA GLU A 156 12.64 -13.66 11.12
C GLU A 156 12.42 -15.08 10.57
N GLN A 157 12.16 -15.21 9.27
CA GLN A 157 11.90 -16.45 8.54
C GLN A 157 12.98 -16.73 7.49
N GLU A 158 14.20 -16.23 7.72
CA GLU A 158 15.39 -16.53 6.94
C GLU A 158 15.41 -15.92 5.53
N MET A 159 14.51 -14.97 5.21
CA MET A 159 14.66 -14.16 4.01
C MET A 159 15.97 -13.35 4.10
N PRO A 160 16.81 -13.34 3.04
CA PRO A 160 17.99 -12.50 3.02
C PRO A 160 17.65 -11.01 3.22
N ALA A 161 18.43 -10.34 4.05
CA ALA A 161 18.28 -8.90 4.27
C ALA A 161 18.62 -8.11 2.99
N LEU A 162 17.88 -7.03 2.72
CA LEU A 162 18.02 -6.18 1.53
C LEU A 162 19.36 -5.41 1.43
N GLY A 163 20.20 -5.47 2.46
CA GLY A 163 21.44 -4.66 2.56
C GLY A 163 21.21 -3.15 2.74
N CYS A 164 19.97 -2.67 2.64
CA CYS A 164 19.57 -1.29 2.86
C CYS A 164 18.15 -1.20 3.43
N ALA A 165 17.74 -0.01 3.86
CA ALA A 165 16.34 0.23 4.22
C ALA A 165 15.46 0.11 2.96
N TRP A 166 14.28 -0.51 3.08
CA TRP A 166 13.36 -0.70 1.94
C TRP A 166 13.06 0.59 1.19
N SER A 167 12.92 1.72 1.89
CA SER A 167 12.64 3.03 1.27
C SER A 167 13.80 3.59 0.44
N ARG A 168 14.99 2.97 0.53
CA ARG A 168 16.18 3.29 -0.26
C ARG A 168 16.51 2.22 -1.30
N LEU A 169 15.72 1.13 -1.37
CA LEU A 169 15.87 0.11 -2.39
C LEU A 169 15.64 0.74 -3.76
N ASP A 170 16.63 0.65 -4.66
CA ASP A 170 16.57 1.29 -5.97
C ASP A 170 16.81 0.33 -7.15
N ASP A 171 17.13 -0.93 -6.85
CA ASP A 171 17.21 -2.01 -7.83
C ASP A 171 15.89 -2.81 -7.86
N TYR A 172 15.21 -2.80 -9.01
CA TYR A 172 13.96 -3.54 -9.19
C TYR A 172 14.18 -5.06 -9.18
N SER A 173 15.36 -5.53 -9.58
CA SER A 173 15.70 -6.96 -9.55
C SER A 173 15.76 -7.47 -8.12
N GLN A 174 16.40 -6.71 -7.21
CA GLN A 174 16.40 -7.01 -5.77
C GLN A 174 14.99 -7.01 -5.18
N TYR A 175 14.13 -6.07 -5.61
CA TYR A 175 12.72 -6.10 -5.22
C TYR A 175 12.02 -7.38 -5.67
N MET A 176 12.24 -7.82 -6.91
CA MET A 176 11.63 -9.04 -7.46
C MET A 176 12.19 -10.32 -6.82
N GLU A 177 13.46 -10.34 -6.43
CA GLU A 177 14.04 -11.45 -5.65
C GLU A 177 13.27 -11.66 -4.34
N CYS A 178 12.87 -10.58 -3.65
CA CYS A 178 12.01 -10.70 -2.47
C CYS A 178 10.62 -11.23 -2.81
N GLN A 179 10.00 -10.76 -3.89
CA GLN A 179 8.68 -11.27 -4.30
C GLN A 179 8.75 -12.76 -4.63
N GLN A 180 9.80 -13.19 -5.34
CA GLN A 180 10.01 -14.59 -5.69
C GLN A 180 10.27 -15.43 -4.44
N TRP A 181 11.11 -14.94 -3.52
CA TRP A 181 11.35 -15.61 -2.24
C TRP A 181 10.04 -15.85 -1.47
N VAL A 182 9.15 -14.84 -1.41
CA VAL A 182 7.84 -14.99 -0.74
C VAL A 182 7.01 -16.08 -1.41
N ARG A 183 6.92 -16.09 -2.74
CA ARG A 183 6.15 -17.09 -3.50
C ARG A 183 6.68 -18.50 -3.24
N ASP A 184 8.00 -18.68 -3.27
CA ASP A 184 8.65 -19.99 -3.15
C ASP A 184 8.60 -20.56 -1.72
N ASN A 185 8.65 -19.71 -0.69
CA ASN A 185 8.79 -20.16 0.70
C ASN A 185 7.49 -20.10 1.51
N ARG A 186 6.50 -19.30 1.10
CA ARG A 186 5.26 -19.10 1.88
C ARG A 186 4.06 -19.78 1.24
N GLY A 187 4.11 -20.00 -0.08
CA GLY A 187 3.00 -20.56 -0.85
C GLY A 187 1.72 -19.73 -0.78
N GLY A 188 0.77 -20.05 -1.66
CA GLY A 188 -0.53 -19.37 -1.71
C GLY A 188 -0.44 -17.94 -2.27
N ILE A 189 -1.47 -17.16 -2.00
CA ILE A 189 -1.68 -15.83 -2.58
C ILE A 189 -0.82 -14.79 -1.82
N PRO A 190 0.02 -13.99 -2.50
CA PRO A 190 0.94 -13.08 -1.82
C PRO A 190 0.25 -12.06 -0.89
N LEU A 191 -0.92 -11.53 -1.29
CA LEU A 191 -1.70 -10.62 -0.44
C LEU A 191 -2.14 -11.26 0.87
N GLU A 192 -2.51 -12.54 0.86
CA GLU A 192 -2.87 -13.25 2.08
C GLU A 192 -1.65 -13.54 2.95
N VAL A 193 -0.50 -13.83 2.33
CA VAL A 193 0.78 -13.94 3.05
C VAL A 193 1.05 -12.63 3.79
N GLU A 194 0.97 -11.49 3.09
CA GLU A 194 1.15 -10.18 3.70
C GLU A 194 0.17 -9.98 4.86
N TYR A 195 -1.12 -10.26 4.67
CA TYR A 195 -2.13 -10.13 5.73
C TYR A 195 -1.79 -10.94 6.98
N ARG A 196 -1.32 -12.19 6.83
CA ARG A 196 -0.88 -13.03 7.95
C ARG A 196 0.33 -12.42 8.68
N LEU A 197 1.31 -11.91 7.94
CA LEU A 197 2.48 -11.24 8.54
C LEU A 197 2.10 -10.02 9.38
N TRP A 198 1.04 -9.29 8.99
CA TRP A 198 0.49 -8.18 9.78
C TRP A 198 -0.25 -8.64 11.04
N GLN A 199 -1.03 -9.72 10.97
CA GLN A 199 -1.73 -10.28 12.14
C GLN A 199 -0.77 -10.84 13.19
N GLU A 200 0.37 -11.36 12.76
CA GLU A 200 1.43 -11.88 13.63
C GLU A 200 2.32 -10.75 14.22
N ALA A 201 2.14 -9.50 13.79
CA ALA A 201 2.89 -8.38 14.33
C ALA A 201 2.36 -7.98 15.73
N PRO A 202 3.23 -7.77 16.73
CA PRO A 202 2.79 -7.29 18.03
C PRO A 202 2.17 -5.90 17.87
N PRO A 203 1.17 -5.54 18.70
CA PRO A 203 0.34 -4.34 18.54
C PRO A 203 1.09 -3.02 18.35
N ASN A 204 2.35 -2.93 18.79
CA ASN A 204 3.15 -1.69 18.81
C ASN A 204 4.18 -1.59 17.67
N ALA A 205 4.20 -2.51 16.70
CA ALA A 205 5.20 -2.48 15.62
C ALA A 205 5.00 -1.32 14.61
N GLY A 206 3.84 -0.66 14.62
CA GLY A 206 3.50 0.44 13.71
C GLY A 206 3.74 1.86 14.24
N GLU A 207 4.05 2.05 15.53
CA GLU A 207 3.98 3.37 16.20
C GLU A 207 5.31 3.93 16.75
N ASN A 208 6.45 3.26 16.56
CA ASN A 208 7.73 3.78 17.06
C ASN A 208 8.30 4.91 16.17
N GLY A 209 7.70 6.08 16.32
CA GLY A 209 8.20 7.37 15.87
C GLY A 209 7.83 8.43 16.90
N LYS A 210 8.30 8.27 18.14
CA LYS A 210 8.44 9.33 19.16
C LYS A 210 9.04 8.77 20.45
N GLN A 211 10.32 9.03 20.64
CA GLN A 211 10.93 9.36 21.93
C GLN A 211 12.29 9.98 21.57
N GLU A 212 12.26 11.29 21.28
CA GLU A 212 13.47 12.11 21.43
C GLU A 212 13.66 12.29 22.94
N GLU A 213 14.75 11.73 23.46
CA GLU A 213 15.25 12.06 24.79
C GLU A 213 15.64 13.55 24.80
N VAL A 214 14.87 14.34 25.53
CA VAL A 214 15.32 15.63 26.05
C VAL A 214 16.36 15.31 27.11
N ASN A 215 17.64 15.37 26.75
CA ASN A 215 18.71 15.49 27.72
C ASN A 215 18.88 16.97 28.06
N ASP A 216 18.38 17.36 29.23
CA ASP A 216 18.83 18.55 29.93
C ASP A 216 20.25 18.29 30.44
N GLY A 217 21.18 19.13 29.97
CA GLY A 217 22.55 19.27 30.46
C GLY A 217 23.03 20.69 30.25
#